data_AF-A0A378C753-F1
#
_entry.id   AF-A0A378C753-F1
#
_cell.length_a   1.000
_cell.length_b   1.000
_cell.length_c   1.000
_cell.angle_alpha   90.00
_cell.angle_beta   90.00
_cell.angle_gamma   90.00
#
_symmetry.space_group_name_H-M   'P 1'
#
loop_
_entity.id
_entity.type
_entity.pdbx_description
1 polymer ?
#
loop_
_entity_poly.entity_id
_entity_poly.type
_entity_poly.pdbx_seq_one_letter_code
_entity_poly.pdbx_strand_id
1 'polypeptide(L)'
;MGPAGLIALVAGWVTTEMGRQPWVIYGLLRTRDAVSLHSTLQMAISLLVFIVVYCAVFGVGYYYIFRLIKKGPQPVTELTSQTAGTPARPLSAAEPVRDEENAS
;
A
#
# COMPACT_ATOMS: atom_id res chain seq x y z
N MET A 1 -0.21 13.85 16.65
CA MET A 1 -1.57 13.34 16.36
C MET A 1 -1.49 12.16 15.40
N GLY A 2 -0.89 11.02 15.81
CA GLY A 2 -0.59 9.91 14.89
C GLY A 2 -1.79 9.00 14.60
N PRO A 3 -2.16 8.09 15.52
CA PRO A 3 -3.17 7.06 15.25
C PRO A 3 -4.64 7.53 15.39
N ALA A 4 -4.86 8.70 16.01
CA ALA A 4 -6.21 9.15 16.38
C ALA A 4 -7.17 9.34 15.18
N GLY A 5 -6.65 9.77 14.01
CA GLY A 5 -7.47 9.93 12.81
C GLY A 5 -8.02 8.61 12.27
N LEU A 6 -7.19 7.56 12.24
CA LEU A 6 -7.62 6.22 11.84
C LEU A 6 -8.67 5.65 12.78
N ILE A 7 -8.48 5.84 14.09
CA ILE A 7 -9.43 5.38 15.11
C ILE A 7 -10.78 6.08 14.93
N ALA A 8 -10.78 7.40 14.74
CA ALA A 8 -12.01 8.17 14.53
C ALA A 8 -12.76 7.72 13.26
N LEU A 9 -12.04 7.42 12.17
CA LEU A 9 -12.63 6.92 10.94
C LEU A 9 -13.32 5.56 11.14
N VAL A 10 -12.62 4.61 11.77
CA VAL A 10 -13.18 3.27 12.04
C VAL A 10 -14.37 3.37 12.99
N ALA A 11 -14.27 4.17 14.05
CA ALA A 11 -15.36 4.38 15.00
C ALA A 11 -16.60 5.02 14.33
N GLY A 12 -16.41 6.00 13.44
CA GLY A 12 -17.50 6.58 12.68
C GLY A 12 -18.22 5.56 11.81
N TRP A 13 -17.46 4.72 11.08
CA TRP A 13 -18.02 3.65 10.25
C TRP A 13 -18.80 2.62 11.08
N VAL A 14 -18.23 2.15 12.19
CA VAL A 14 -18.89 1.22 13.12
C VAL A 14 -20.19 1.82 13.66
N THR A 15 -20.19 3.11 14.03
CA THR A 15 -21.39 3.80 14.54
C THR A 15 -22.51 3.80 13.49
N THR A 16 -22.19 4.07 12.23
CA THR A 16 -23.19 4.07 11.15
C THR A 16 -23.73 2.67 10.84
N GLU A 17 -22.88 1.64 10.89
CA GLU A 17 -23.29 0.25 10.59
C GLU A 17 -24.07 -0.39 11.74
N MET A 18 -23.66 -0.15 12.98
CA MET A 18 -24.38 -0.64 14.14
C MET A 18 -25.69 0.12 14.36
N GLY A 19 -25.74 1.40 13.98
CA GLY A 19 -26.95 2.23 14.10
C GLY A 19 -28.13 1.75 13.26
N ARG A 20 -27.90 0.99 12.18
CA ARG A 20 -29.00 0.40 11.38
C ARG A 20 -29.46 -0.98 11.84
N GLN A 21 -28.73 -1.66 12.73
CA GLN A 21 -29.16 -2.95 13.26
C GLN A 21 -30.51 -2.78 13.98
N PRO A 22 -31.52 -3.65 13.77
CA PRO A 22 -31.46 -5.01 13.20
C PRO A 22 -31.78 -5.10 11.69
N TRP A 23 -31.69 -4.00 10.95
CA TRP A 23 -32.07 -3.91 9.54
C TRP A 23 -30.86 -3.84 8.61
N VAL A 24 -30.91 -4.60 7.52
CA VAL A 24 -30.04 -4.39 6.35
C VAL A 24 -30.64 -3.31 5.46
N ILE A 25 -31.95 -3.42 5.22
CA ILE A 25 -32.77 -2.40 4.54
C ILE A 25 -33.99 -2.13 5.42
N TYR A 26 -34.16 -0.88 5.85
CA TYR A 26 -35.23 -0.49 6.76
C TYR A 26 -36.61 -0.90 6.24
N GLY A 27 -37.40 -1.55 7.10
CA GLY A 27 -38.76 -1.99 6.79
C GLY A 27 -38.87 -3.13 5.76
N LEU A 28 -37.74 -3.58 5.18
CA LEU A 28 -37.72 -4.56 4.08
C LEU A 28 -36.96 -5.84 4.46
N LEU A 29 -35.71 -5.72 4.90
CA LEU A 29 -34.84 -6.89 5.14
C LEU A 29 -34.13 -6.78 6.49
N ARG A 30 -34.32 -7.77 7.35
CA ARG A 30 -33.63 -7.88 8.65
C ARG A 30 -32.29 -8.60 8.50
N THR A 31 -31.34 -8.27 9.36
CA THR A 31 -29.99 -8.88 9.37
C THR A 31 -30.03 -10.39 9.51
N ARG A 32 -30.94 -10.94 10.32
CA ARG A 32 -31.09 -12.39 10.52
C ARG A 32 -31.53 -13.13 9.24
N ASP A 33 -32.31 -12.47 8.41
CA ASP A 33 -32.93 -13.07 7.21
C ASP A 33 -32.00 -12.91 5.99
N ALA A 34 -30.93 -12.12 6.12
CA ALA A 34 -29.94 -11.87 5.07
C ALA A 34 -28.78 -12.89 5.05
N VAL A 35 -28.73 -13.84 6.00
CA VAL A 35 -27.64 -14.83 6.09
C VAL A 35 -27.89 -15.97 5.11
N SER A 36 -26.87 -16.34 4.33
CA SER A 36 -26.94 -17.48 3.40
C SER A 36 -26.85 -18.83 4.10
N LEU A 37 -27.55 -19.84 3.57
CA LEU A 37 -27.55 -21.22 4.06
C LEU A 37 -26.23 -21.94 3.71
N HIS A 38 -25.19 -21.74 4.53
CA HIS A 38 -23.94 -22.50 4.45
C HIS A 38 -23.64 -23.18 5.78
N SER A 39 -22.79 -24.21 5.75
CA SER A 39 -22.30 -24.85 6.97
C SER A 39 -21.52 -23.84 7.82
N THR A 40 -21.83 -23.79 9.12
CA THR A 40 -21.11 -22.95 10.10
C THR A 40 -19.60 -23.21 10.07
N LEU A 41 -19.20 -24.47 9.83
CA LEU A 41 -17.79 -24.86 9.74
C LEU A 41 -17.09 -24.20 8.54
N GLN A 42 -17.75 -24.19 7.37
CA GLN A 42 -17.18 -23.58 6.16
C GLN A 42 -17.00 -22.06 6.34
N MET A 43 -17.97 -21.38 6.96
CA MET A 43 -17.89 -19.95 7.26
C MET A 43 -16.80 -19.62 8.29
N ALA A 44 -16.63 -20.45 9.32
CA ALA A 44 -15.57 -20.26 10.30
C ALA A 44 -14.17 -20.46 9.68
N ILE A 45 -14.01 -21.48 8.83
CA ILE A 45 -12.74 -21.73 8.13
C ILE A 45 -12.41 -20.57 7.18
N SER A 46 -13.37 -20.10 6.38
CA SER A 46 -13.12 -18.98 5.46
C SER A 46 -12.77 -17.68 6.20
N LEU A 47 -13.48 -17.37 7.29
CA LEU A 47 -13.16 -16.24 8.16
C LEU A 47 -11.74 -16.35 8.73
N LEU A 48 -11.37 -17.54 9.22
CA LEU A 48 -10.02 -17.78 9.74
C LEU A 48 -8.95 -17.55 8.67
N VAL A 49 -9.17 -18.06 7.46
CA VAL A 49 -8.25 -17.83 6.33
C VAL A 49 -8.12 -16.35 6.02
N PHE A 50 -9.23 -15.59 5.99
CA PHE A 50 -9.17 -14.15 5.80
C PHE A 50 -8.36 -13.44 6.89
N ILE A 51 -8.57 -13.79 8.16
CA ILE A 51 -7.81 -13.24 9.29
C ILE A 51 -6.31 -13.49 9.11
N VAL A 52 -5.92 -14.75 8.82
CA VAL A 52 -4.51 -15.14 8.64
C VAL A 52 -3.88 -14.34 7.49
N VAL A 53 -4.56 -14.27 6.34
CA VAL A 53 -4.06 -13.54 5.17
C VAL A 53 -3.91 -12.04 5.49
N TYR A 54 -4.90 -11.43 6.13
CA TYR A 54 -4.83 -10.01 6.49
C TYR A 54 -3.70 -9.76 7.49
N CYS A 55 -3.57 -10.57 8.53
CA CYS A 55 -2.46 -10.46 9.48
C CYS A 55 -1.09 -10.59 8.79
N ALA A 56 -0.94 -11.50 7.83
CA ALA A 56 0.30 -11.66 7.08
C ALA A 56 0.60 -10.42 6.21
N VAL A 57 -0.37 -9.96 5.41
CA VAL A 57 -0.18 -8.81 4.51
C VAL A 57 0.07 -7.53 5.28
N PHE A 58 -0.78 -7.19 6.26
CA PHE A 58 -0.61 -6.00 7.08
C PHE A 58 0.63 -6.10 7.98
N GLY A 59 0.98 -7.29 8.47
CA GLY A 59 2.19 -7.51 9.26
C GLY A 59 3.46 -7.27 8.46
N VAL A 60 3.57 -7.84 7.25
CA VAL A 60 4.70 -7.59 6.34
C VAL A 60 4.74 -6.12 5.91
N GLY A 61 3.60 -5.53 5.58
CA GLY A 61 3.51 -4.11 5.20
C GLY A 61 3.97 -3.19 6.32
N TYR A 62 3.50 -3.41 7.55
CA TYR A 62 3.93 -2.66 8.72
C TYR A 62 5.43 -2.84 8.97
N TYR A 63 5.93 -4.07 8.97
CA TYR A 63 7.36 -4.35 9.09
C TYR A 63 8.20 -3.61 8.03
N TYR A 64 7.75 -3.65 6.77
CA TYR A 64 8.44 -3.00 5.66
C TYR A 64 8.48 -1.48 5.81
N ILE A 65 7.35 -0.85 6.14
CA ILE A 65 7.28 0.59 6.38
C ILE A 65 8.20 0.98 7.53
N PHE A 66 8.17 0.25 8.64
CA PHE A 66 9.06 0.52 9.78
C PHE A 66 10.54 0.35 9.41
N ARG A 67 10.87 -0.68 8.62
CA ARG A 67 12.22 -0.88 8.10
C ARG A 67 12.66 0.29 7.22
N LEU A 68 11.77 0.79 6.36
CA LEU A 68 12.07 1.90 5.47
C LEU A 68 12.24 3.22 6.23
N ILE A 69 11.37 3.50 7.19
CA ILE A 69 11.48 4.66 8.09
C ILE A 69 12.82 4.63 8.84
N LYS A 70 13.22 3.46 9.35
CA LYS A 70 14.53 3.30 10.03
C LYS A 70 15.74 3.51 9.12
N LYS A 71 15.62 3.20 7.83
CA LYS A 71 16.71 3.38 6.85
C LYS A 71 16.99 4.85 6.56
N GLY A 72 16.03 5.74 6.81
CA GLY A 72 16.14 7.18 6.62
C GLY A 72 16.23 7.60 5.14
N PRO A 73 16.11 8.92 4.85
CA PRO A 73 16.31 9.45 3.50
C PRO A 73 17.74 9.18 3.04
N GLN A 74 17.91 8.52 1.90
CA GLN A 74 19.22 8.36 1.29
C GLN A 74 19.66 9.70 0.69
N PRO A 75 20.89 10.19 0.93
CA PRO A 75 21.37 11.42 0.34
C PRO A 75 21.38 11.31 -1.20
N VAL A 76 20.77 12.29 -1.87
CA VAL A 76 20.66 12.39 -3.34
C VAL A 76 21.99 12.80 -3.98
N THR A 77 23.12 12.43 -3.39
CA THR A 77 24.46 12.81 -3.89
C THR A 77 24.98 11.81 -4.92
N GLU A 78 24.57 10.53 -4.85
CA GLU A 78 25.12 9.49 -5.71
C GLU A 78 24.51 9.41 -7.13
N LEU A 79 23.29 9.92 -7.34
CA LEU A 79 22.66 9.98 -8.67
C LEU A 79 23.22 11.12 -9.54
N THR A 80 23.81 12.14 -8.92
CA THR A 80 24.36 13.31 -9.63
C THR A 80 25.83 13.11 -10.03
N SER A 81 26.55 12.17 -9.38
CA SER A 81 27.98 11.96 -9.66
C SER A 81 28.26 11.11 -10.90
N GLN A 82 27.33 10.27 -11.35
CA GLN A 82 27.48 9.53 -12.62
C GLN A 82 26.86 10.26 -13.82
N THR A 83 26.13 11.36 -13.58
CA THR A 83 25.58 12.21 -14.64
C THR A 83 26.31 13.56 -14.58
N ALA A 84 27.61 13.57 -14.87
CA ALA A 84 28.39 14.79 -15.11
C ALA A 84 28.02 15.45 -16.45
N GLY A 85 26.72 15.46 -16.79
CA GLY A 85 26.13 16.11 -17.93
C GLY A 85 24.81 16.71 -17.49
N THR A 86 24.71 18.03 -17.42
CA THR A 86 23.47 18.72 -17.13
C THR A 86 22.35 18.16 -18.03
N PRO A 87 21.20 17.69 -17.50
CA PRO A 87 20.14 17.02 -18.27
C PRO A 87 19.51 17.88 -19.38
N ALA A 88 19.94 19.13 -19.54
CA ALA A 88 19.50 20.06 -20.58
C ALA A 88 20.34 19.99 -21.87
N ARG A 89 21.40 19.17 -21.97
CA ARG A 89 22.21 19.04 -23.20
C ARG A 89 22.03 17.66 -23.86
N PRO A 90 21.16 17.53 -24.89
CA PRO A 90 20.93 16.26 -25.59
C PRO A 90 22.18 15.69 -26.29
N LEU A 91 23.20 16.52 -26.51
CA LEU A 91 24.47 16.13 -27.15
C LEU A 91 25.54 15.63 -26.16
N SER A 92 25.27 15.64 -24.85
CA SER A 92 26.25 15.18 -23.83
C SER A 92 26.40 13.65 -23.77
N ALA A 93 25.50 12.90 -24.43
CA ALA A 93 25.52 11.44 -24.50
C ALA A 93 26.30 10.90 -25.71
N ALA A 94 26.79 11.77 -26.60
CA ALA A 94 27.67 11.38 -27.69
C ALA A 94 29.12 11.42 -27.20
N GLU A 95 29.76 10.26 -27.06
CA GLU A 95 31.20 10.22 -26.88
C GLU A 95 31.89 10.80 -28.13
N PRO A 96 32.91 11.67 -27.99
CA PRO A 96 33.66 12.15 -29.13
C PRO A 96 34.38 10.96 -29.78
N VAL A 97 34.12 10.74 -31.06
CA VAL A 97 34.84 9.79 -31.90
C VAL A 97 36.32 10.18 -31.84
N ARG A 98 37.18 9.24 -31.41
CA ARG A 98 38.62 9.42 -31.41
C ARG A 98 39.10 9.54 -32.85
N ASP A 99 39.66 10.68 -33.20
CA ASP A 99 40.35 10.89 -34.46
C ASP A 99 41.66 10.08 -34.46
N GLU A 100 41.58 8.80 -34.82
CA GLU A 100 42.74 7.93 -35.12
C GLU A 100 42.90 7.77 -36.64
N GLU A 101 42.89 8.84 -37.44
CA GLU A 101 43.27 8.72 -38.86
C GLU A 101 43.62 10.07 -39.53
N ASN A 102 44.76 10.69 -39.20
CA ASN A 102 45.59 11.40 -40.19
C ASN A 102 46.95 11.85 -39.62
N ALA A 103 47.80 10.87 -39.29
CA ALA A 103 49.23 11.10 -39.12
C ALA A 103 49.99 9.97 -39.82
N SER A 104 50.02 10.00 -41.15
CA SER A 104 51.02 9.35 -42.00
C SER A 104 51.01 9.96 -43.39
#